data_AF-A0A0D2XNI0-F1
#
_entry.id   AF-A0A0D2XNI0-F1
#
_cell.length_a   1.000
_cell.length_b   1.000
_cell.length_c   1.000
_cell.angle_alpha   90.00
_cell.angle_beta   90.00
_cell.angle_gamma   90.00
#
_symmetry.space_group_name_H-M   'P 1'
#
loop_
_entity.id
_entity.type
_entity.pdbx_description
1 polymer ?
#
loop_
_entity_poly.entity_id
_entity_poly.type
_entity_poly.pdbx_seq_one_letter_code
_entity_poly.pdbx_strand_id
1 'polypeptide(L)'
;MAARNNNNSRGPSGRKIDPLLPYSIISEKTKKPRLRMRSLLGPCHARRVLTWLFGVAVLITLIFVKSRSSGYSVGKMSGTKTQQPIATATVLNTHGETVVMLTGDMDGDGKLETVPEGEYVTADEKKEVAAQLEKMPWLRFPHLDGYFHGLRTIVSKANLVPEYPNITDKAPMPSPTMSDHVPKPQKYIPYDHGSDVKTCYLDSKKSVPAPDLYAYNGVPQHMPDPAIGSYKLLGLRDDICFDRFSRYGPYGLGYSRAQGGLDTGLDTEASGNEHVWAETGKINYIDVNWADAQEDCYKANKHRFKQVNPDTQELSETSDKKGRIAVVVRTYTGFKWTELAVLNFRALISELSLRSGGDTRFTS
;
A
#
# COMPACT_ATOMS: atom_id res chain seq x y z
N MET A 1 15.40 -39.70 19.43
CA MET A 1 14.29 -39.35 20.33
C MET A 1 13.40 -38.34 19.62
N ALA A 2 12.15 -38.72 19.37
CA ALA A 2 11.17 -37.91 18.68
C ALA A 2 10.34 -37.09 19.68
N ALA A 3 10.13 -35.80 19.39
CA ALA A 3 9.09 -34.97 20.00
C ALA A 3 8.67 -33.91 18.96
N ARG A 4 7.71 -34.23 18.09
CA ARG A 4 6.28 -33.84 18.14
C ARG A 4 6.02 -32.32 18.13
N ASN A 5 5.68 -31.87 16.92
CA ASN A 5 4.86 -30.73 16.56
C ASN A 5 3.70 -30.43 17.54
N ASN A 6 3.51 -29.15 17.84
CA ASN A 6 2.20 -28.59 18.14
C ASN A 6 2.10 -27.15 17.62
N ASN A 7 1.49 -27.01 16.45
CA ASN A 7 0.99 -25.75 15.90
C ASN A 7 -0.18 -25.27 16.76
N ASN A 8 -0.10 -24.04 17.27
CA ASN A 8 -1.26 -23.34 17.81
C ASN A 8 -1.14 -21.83 17.54
N SER A 9 -1.28 -21.44 16.28
CA SER A 9 -1.44 -20.05 15.86
C SER A 9 -2.87 -19.59 16.15
N ARG A 10 -3.09 -18.99 17.34
CA ARG A 10 -4.23 -18.10 17.58
C ARG A 10 -3.98 -16.81 16.80
N GLY A 11 -4.56 -16.69 15.61
CA GLY A 11 -4.63 -15.42 14.90
C GLY A 11 -5.55 -14.44 15.64
N PRO A 12 -5.23 -13.14 15.70
CA PRO A 12 -6.11 -12.16 16.32
C PRO A 12 -7.31 -11.91 15.40
N SER A 13 -8.48 -12.32 15.88
CA SER A 13 -9.78 -11.99 15.30
C SER A 13 -10.13 -10.54 15.62
N GLY A 14 -10.41 -9.75 14.58
CA GLY A 14 -10.96 -8.39 14.69
C GLY A 14 -9.93 -7.29 14.51
N ARG A 15 -9.49 -7.06 13.26
CA ARG A 15 -8.97 -5.74 12.90
C ARG A 15 -10.17 -4.82 12.73
N LYS A 16 -10.27 -3.79 13.58
CA LYS A 16 -11.03 -2.60 13.25
C LYS A 16 -10.54 -2.10 11.89
N ILE A 17 -11.46 -1.73 11.02
CA ILE A 17 -11.14 -1.19 9.69
C ILE A 17 -10.42 0.13 9.96
N ASP A 18 -9.10 0.17 9.77
CA ASP A 18 -8.35 1.41 9.74
C ASP A 18 -8.72 2.11 8.42
N PRO A 19 -9.31 3.32 8.44
CA PRO A 19 -9.71 4.05 7.23
C PRO A 19 -8.52 4.54 6.38
N LEU A 20 -7.29 4.19 6.75
CA LEU A 20 -6.03 4.62 6.11
C LEU A 20 -5.37 3.50 5.28
N LEU A 21 -6.04 2.36 5.09
CA LEU A 21 -5.54 1.26 4.27
C LEU A 21 -6.23 1.25 2.90
N PRO A 22 -5.53 0.85 1.82
CA PRO A 22 -6.11 0.83 0.48
C PRO A 22 -7.36 -0.05 0.46
N TYR A 23 -8.38 0.39 -0.30
CA TYR A 23 -9.65 -0.31 -0.50
C TYR A 23 -9.43 -1.75 -0.99
N SER A 24 -9.22 -2.67 -0.04
CA SER A 24 -9.26 -4.10 -0.31
C SER A 24 -10.73 -4.49 -0.39
N ILE A 25 -11.16 -4.89 -1.57
CA ILE A 25 -12.53 -5.33 -1.84
C ILE A 25 -12.88 -6.48 -0.89
N ILE A 26 -13.77 -6.23 0.08
CA ILE A 26 -14.67 -7.28 0.54
C ILE A 26 -15.61 -7.53 -0.64
N SER A 27 -15.30 -8.56 -1.43
CA SER A 27 -16.13 -8.92 -2.57
C SER A 27 -17.52 -9.29 -2.06
N GLU A 28 -18.55 -8.53 -2.45
CA GLU A 28 -19.95 -8.87 -2.16
C GLU A 28 -20.32 -10.30 -2.59
N LYS A 29 -19.59 -10.88 -3.56
CA LYS A 29 -19.83 -12.23 -4.08
C LYS A 29 -19.39 -13.37 -3.14
N THR A 30 -18.71 -13.12 -2.02
CA THR A 30 -18.38 -14.17 -1.03
C THR A 30 -19.28 -14.21 0.21
N LYS A 31 -20.30 -13.34 0.32
CA LYS A 31 -21.37 -13.51 1.34
C LYS A 31 -22.36 -14.62 0.92
N LYS A 32 -21.87 -15.86 0.75
CA LYS A 32 -22.72 -17.03 1.01
C LYS A 32 -22.48 -17.42 2.48
N PRO A 33 -23.50 -17.38 3.36
CA PRO A 33 -23.33 -17.92 4.70
C PRO A 33 -23.09 -19.43 4.55
N ARG A 34 -21.83 -19.85 4.58
CA ARG A 34 -21.50 -21.24 4.88
C ARG A 34 -21.84 -21.43 6.35
N LEU A 35 -23.05 -21.92 6.63
CA LEU A 35 -23.43 -22.49 7.91
C LEU A 35 -22.47 -23.65 8.19
N ARG A 36 -21.34 -23.33 8.80
CA ARG A 36 -20.37 -24.29 9.28
C ARG A 36 -20.90 -24.78 10.62
N MET A 37 -21.71 -25.83 10.57
CA MET A 37 -22.20 -26.52 11.75
C MET A 37 -21.00 -27.12 12.50
N ARG A 38 -20.40 -26.32 13.39
CA ARG A 38 -19.41 -26.79 14.35
C ARG A 38 -20.19 -27.46 15.48
N SER A 39 -19.93 -28.75 15.69
CA SER A 39 -20.40 -29.52 16.83
C SER A 39 -20.08 -28.77 18.13
N LEU A 40 -21.10 -28.19 18.77
CA LEU A 40 -20.93 -27.28 19.90
C LEU A 40 -20.76 -27.96 21.26
N LEU A 41 -20.58 -29.28 21.34
CA LEU A 41 -20.41 -29.96 22.63
C LEU A 41 -19.46 -31.15 22.49
N GLY A 42 -18.32 -31.08 23.18
CA GLY A 42 -17.45 -32.25 23.37
C GLY A 42 -18.18 -33.33 24.22
N PRO A 43 -17.88 -34.63 24.02
CA PRO A 43 -18.60 -35.74 24.67
C PRO A 43 -18.68 -35.65 26.21
N CYS A 44 -17.69 -35.01 26.86
CA CYS A 44 -17.69 -34.82 28.31
C CYS A 44 -18.63 -33.73 28.82
N HIS A 45 -18.98 -32.72 28.01
CA HIS A 45 -19.86 -31.63 28.45
C HIS A 45 -21.34 -31.97 28.23
N ALA A 46 -21.65 -32.74 27.18
CA ALA A 46 -23.00 -33.23 26.90
C ALA A 46 -23.54 -34.11 28.04
N ARG A 47 -22.69 -34.96 28.64
CA ARG A 47 -23.11 -35.86 29.74
C ARG A 47 -23.46 -35.09 31.02
N ARG A 48 -22.70 -34.03 31.33
CA ARG A 48 -23.02 -33.13 32.47
C ARG A 48 -24.28 -32.32 32.21
N VAL A 49 -24.45 -31.77 31.00
CA VAL A 49 -25.64 -31.00 30.64
C VAL A 49 -26.89 -31.88 30.64
N LEU A 50 -26.80 -33.12 30.15
CA LEU A 50 -27.89 -34.10 30.21
C LEU A 50 -28.26 -34.49 31.65
N THR A 51 -27.29 -34.69 32.55
CA THR A 51 -27.60 -34.97 33.97
C THR A 51 -28.27 -33.79 34.67
N TRP A 52 -27.85 -32.56 34.37
CA TRP A 52 -28.50 -31.36 34.92
C TRP A 52 -29.89 -31.14 34.31
N LEU A 53 -30.07 -31.39 33.02
CA LEU A 53 -31.39 -31.33 32.37
C LEU A 53 -32.35 -32.39 32.93
N PHE A 54 -31.87 -33.61 33.22
CA PHE A 54 -32.70 -34.64 33.84
C PHE A 54 -33.05 -34.30 35.29
N GLY A 55 -32.09 -33.77 36.06
CA GLY A 55 -32.33 -33.30 37.42
C GLY A 55 -33.34 -32.14 37.47
N VAL A 56 -33.22 -31.17 36.55
CA VAL A 56 -34.15 -30.05 36.41
C VAL A 56 -35.52 -30.53 35.93
N ALA A 57 -35.59 -31.50 35.01
CA ALA A 57 -36.86 -32.07 34.58
C ALA A 57 -37.59 -32.82 35.71
N VAL A 58 -36.87 -33.56 36.56
CA VAL A 58 -37.45 -34.20 37.76
C VAL A 58 -37.89 -33.15 38.79
N LEU A 59 -37.13 -32.06 38.95
CA LEU A 59 -37.52 -30.96 39.84
C LEU A 59 -38.79 -30.24 39.31
N ILE A 60 -38.86 -30.02 38.00
CA ILE A 60 -40.00 -29.40 37.33
C ILE A 60 -41.23 -30.31 37.43
N THR A 61 -41.11 -31.62 37.23
CA THR A 61 -42.26 -32.53 37.42
C THR A 61 -42.71 -32.60 38.88
N LEU A 62 -41.81 -32.50 39.86
CA LEU A 62 -42.18 -32.37 41.27
C LEU A 62 -42.87 -31.03 41.59
N ILE A 63 -42.49 -29.94 40.92
CA ILE A 63 -43.15 -28.63 41.05
C ILE A 63 -44.54 -28.64 40.38
N PHE A 64 -44.70 -29.30 39.22
CA PHE A 64 -45.99 -29.42 38.52
C PHE A 64 -46.95 -30.43 39.14
N VAL A 65 -46.46 -31.44 39.89
CA VAL A 65 -47.32 -32.33 40.71
C VAL A 65 -47.79 -31.62 42.00
N LYS A 66 -47.04 -30.62 42.50
CA LYS A 66 -47.34 -29.92 43.76
C LYS A 66 -47.92 -28.51 43.59
N SER A 67 -47.99 -27.99 42.36
CA SER A 67 -48.53 -26.67 42.04
C SER A 67 -49.64 -26.76 40.99
N ARG A 68 -50.76 -27.37 41.38
CA ARG A 68 -52.06 -27.15 40.72
C ARG A 68 -52.78 -26.01 41.46
N SER A 69 -52.26 -24.80 41.38
CA SER A 69 -53.04 -23.58 41.62
C SER A 69 -52.30 -22.34 41.13
N SER A 70 -53.02 -21.51 40.39
CA SER A 70 -52.77 -20.08 40.16
C SER A 70 -51.79 -19.71 39.03
N GLY A 71 -52.30 -18.89 38.11
CA GLY A 71 -51.63 -18.43 36.89
C GLY A 71 -51.16 -16.97 36.92
N TYR A 72 -50.94 -16.45 35.69
CA TYR A 72 -50.45 -15.10 35.28
C TYR A 72 -48.92 -14.90 35.41
N SER A 73 -48.20 -14.12 34.58
CA SER A 73 -48.40 -13.46 33.27
C SER A 73 -47.01 -13.08 32.73
N VAL A 74 -46.88 -12.97 31.40
CA VAL A 74 -45.65 -12.63 30.67
C VAL A 74 -45.34 -11.12 30.74
N GLY A 75 -44.06 -10.77 30.98
CA GLY A 75 -43.50 -9.42 30.82
C GLY A 75 -42.15 -9.46 30.12
N LYS A 76 -42.00 -8.66 29.06
CA LYS A 76 -40.85 -8.57 28.13
C LYS A 76 -40.09 -7.28 28.44
N MET A 77 -38.76 -7.32 28.58
CA MET A 77 -37.92 -6.12 28.78
C MET A 77 -36.82 -6.08 27.71
N SER A 78 -36.85 -5.04 26.88
CA SER A 78 -35.84 -4.70 25.86
C SER A 78 -34.83 -3.75 26.50
N GLY A 79 -33.52 -4.01 26.32
CA GLY A 79 -32.44 -3.13 26.75
C GLY A 79 -31.74 -2.53 25.54
N THR A 80 -31.87 -1.22 25.36
CA THR A 80 -31.11 -0.40 24.42
C THR A 80 -29.75 -0.06 25.02
N LYS A 81 -28.66 -0.32 24.28
CA LYS A 81 -27.32 0.23 24.56
C LYS A 81 -27.04 1.32 23.53
N THR A 82 -26.99 2.56 24.00
CA THR A 82 -26.54 3.72 23.22
C THR A 82 -25.02 3.77 23.27
N GLN A 83 -24.36 3.80 22.12
CA GLN A 83 -22.92 4.02 21.99
C GLN A 83 -22.73 5.29 21.13
N GLN A 84 -21.93 6.24 21.63
CA GLN A 84 -21.78 7.58 21.04
C GLN A 84 -20.95 7.54 19.72
N PRO A 85 -21.27 8.36 18.71
CA PRO A 85 -20.48 8.47 17.49
C PRO A 85 -19.19 9.29 17.69
N ILE A 86 -18.15 8.92 16.94
CA ILE A 86 -16.83 9.56 16.91
C ILE A 86 -16.83 10.56 15.74
N ALA A 87 -16.70 11.85 16.00
CA ALA A 87 -16.69 12.89 14.97
C ALA A 87 -15.34 12.99 14.25
N THR A 88 -15.31 13.02 12.91
CA THR A 88 -14.19 13.61 12.15
C THR A 88 -14.58 14.04 10.72
N ALA A 89 -14.27 15.32 10.43
CA ALA A 89 -14.07 16.02 9.14
C ALA A 89 -14.96 17.26 8.95
N THR A 90 -14.33 18.42 8.72
CA THR A 90 -15.01 19.70 8.46
C THR A 90 -14.93 20.03 6.98
N VAL A 91 -16.05 20.29 6.33
CA VAL A 91 -16.10 20.73 4.92
C VAL A 91 -16.70 22.15 4.87
N LEU A 92 -16.05 23.07 4.18
CA LEU A 92 -16.62 24.40 3.90
C LEU A 92 -17.56 24.30 2.68
N ASN A 93 -18.80 24.80 2.79
CA ASN A 93 -19.76 24.90 1.68
C ASN A 93 -19.36 26.02 0.69
N THR A 94 -19.94 26.01 -0.51
CA THR A 94 -19.78 26.96 -1.64
C THR A 94 -20.03 28.44 -1.31
N HIS A 95 -20.54 28.74 -0.12
CA HIS A 95 -20.80 30.09 0.37
C HIS A 95 -19.87 30.53 1.53
N GLY A 96 -18.83 29.74 1.84
CA GLY A 96 -17.91 30.05 2.94
C GLY A 96 -18.41 29.69 4.34
N GLU A 97 -19.49 28.90 4.43
CA GLU A 97 -20.04 28.42 5.71
C GLU A 97 -19.43 27.07 6.12
N THR A 98 -19.16 26.91 7.42
CA THR A 98 -18.65 25.68 8.03
C THR A 98 -19.74 24.62 8.13
N VAL A 99 -19.55 23.49 7.46
CA VAL A 99 -20.39 22.29 7.61
C VAL A 99 -19.58 21.21 8.32
N VAL A 100 -20.13 20.69 9.42
CA VAL A 100 -19.57 19.60 10.21
C VAL A 100 -20.16 18.30 9.68
N MET A 101 -19.34 17.38 9.16
CA MET A 101 -19.79 16.04 8.83
C MET A 101 -19.46 15.10 9.99
N LEU A 102 -20.49 14.50 10.58
CA LEU A 102 -20.34 13.39 11.51
C LEU A 102 -20.23 12.10 10.69
N THR A 103 -19.10 11.43 10.77
CA THR A 103 -18.90 10.11 10.15
C THR A 103 -19.54 9.05 11.06
N GLY A 104 -20.65 8.47 10.60
CA GLY A 104 -21.24 7.26 11.19
C GLY A 104 -20.53 5.98 10.72
N ASP A 105 -20.81 4.86 11.38
CA ASP A 105 -20.31 3.53 11.01
C ASP A 105 -20.72 3.17 9.56
N MET A 106 -19.85 2.45 8.84
CA MET A 106 -20.14 2.02 7.46
C MET A 106 -21.25 0.98 7.44
N ASP A 107 -22.32 1.25 6.68
CA ASP A 107 -23.29 0.22 6.34
C ASP A 107 -22.67 -0.82 5.38
N GLY A 108 -23.23 -2.03 5.43
CA GLY A 108 -22.68 -3.23 4.79
C GLY A 108 -22.66 -3.26 3.26
N ASP A 109 -22.99 -2.13 2.62
CA ASP A 109 -23.02 -1.80 1.19
C ASP A 109 -21.96 -0.75 0.78
N GLY A 110 -21.15 -0.23 1.71
CA GLY A 110 -19.98 0.61 1.41
C GLY A 110 -20.32 2.04 0.96
N LYS A 111 -21.54 2.50 1.20
CA LYS A 111 -21.94 3.88 0.98
C LYS A 111 -21.72 4.67 2.27
N LEU A 112 -20.99 5.79 2.19
CA LEU A 112 -20.93 6.75 3.29
C LEU A 112 -22.34 7.33 3.44
N GLU A 113 -23.02 7.07 4.57
CA GLU A 113 -24.26 7.79 4.89
C GLU A 113 -23.89 9.27 5.05
N THR A 114 -24.16 10.06 4.01
CA THR A 114 -24.22 11.51 4.14
C THR A 114 -25.45 11.82 4.96
N VAL A 115 -25.25 12.16 6.23
CA VAL A 115 -26.30 12.72 7.07
C VAL A 115 -26.92 13.90 6.31
N PRO A 116 -28.25 13.91 6.08
CA PRO A 116 -28.89 14.97 5.32
C PRO A 116 -28.65 16.34 5.98
N GLU A 117 -28.51 17.39 5.16
CA GLU A 117 -28.20 18.80 5.49
C GLU A 117 -29.00 19.46 6.64
N GLY A 118 -29.95 18.75 7.25
CA GLY A 118 -30.85 19.24 8.29
C GLY A 118 -30.62 18.70 9.71
N GLU A 119 -29.60 17.87 9.99
CA GLU A 119 -29.30 17.48 11.37
C GLU A 119 -28.45 18.57 12.06
N TYR A 120 -29.06 19.24 13.03
CA TYR A 120 -28.62 20.50 13.63
C TYR A 120 -27.23 20.43 14.27
N VAL A 121 -26.19 20.83 13.54
CA VAL A 121 -24.90 21.20 14.14
C VAL A 121 -25.13 22.40 15.06
N THR A 122 -24.88 22.21 16.35
CA THR A 122 -25.07 23.25 17.36
C THR A 122 -24.10 24.41 17.16
N ALA A 123 -24.46 25.60 17.65
CA ALA A 123 -23.58 26.78 17.57
C ALA A 123 -22.25 26.56 18.30
N ASP A 124 -22.26 25.78 19.37
CA ASP A 124 -21.06 25.45 20.16
C ASP A 124 -20.11 24.52 19.37
N GLU A 125 -20.65 23.52 18.66
CA GLU A 125 -19.85 22.65 17.77
C GLU A 125 -19.21 23.45 16.63
N LYS A 126 -19.95 24.38 16.01
CA LYS A 126 -19.38 25.27 14.97
C LYS A 126 -18.23 26.11 15.53
N LYS A 127 -18.36 26.61 16.76
CA LYS A 127 -17.32 27.41 17.42
C LYS A 127 -16.09 26.58 17.80
N GLU A 128 -16.30 25.36 18.30
CA GLU A 128 -15.21 24.43 18.60
C GLU A 128 -14.43 24.08 17.34
N VAL A 129 -15.14 23.75 16.26
CA VAL A 129 -14.53 23.42 14.98
C VAL A 129 -13.79 24.62 14.38
N ALA A 130 -14.35 25.83 14.45
CA ALA A 130 -13.64 27.04 14.01
C ALA A 130 -12.36 27.27 14.81
N ALA A 131 -12.39 27.09 16.14
CA ALA A 131 -11.21 27.18 17.00
C ALA A 131 -10.17 26.08 16.70
N GLN A 132 -10.62 24.87 16.35
CA GLN A 132 -9.73 23.80 15.89
C GLN A 132 -9.10 24.14 14.54
N LEU A 133 -9.84 24.68 13.57
CA LEU A 133 -9.33 25.11 12.26
C LEU A 133 -8.37 26.31 12.36
N GLU A 134 -8.54 27.18 13.35
CA GLU A 134 -7.59 28.25 13.63
C GLU A 134 -6.25 27.69 14.15
N LYS A 135 -6.32 26.71 15.05
CA LYS A 135 -5.14 26.00 15.59
C LYS A 135 -4.48 25.07 14.57
N MET A 136 -5.28 24.45 13.71
CA MET A 136 -4.86 23.43 12.75
C MET A 136 -5.42 23.75 11.35
N PRO A 137 -4.87 24.77 10.66
CA PRO A 137 -5.39 25.23 9.37
C PRO A 137 -5.38 24.16 8.26
N TRP A 138 -4.52 23.14 8.38
CA TRP A 138 -4.42 22.06 7.40
C TRP A 138 -5.65 21.15 7.36
N LEU A 139 -6.48 21.13 8.40
CA LEU A 139 -7.74 20.38 8.42
C LEU A 139 -8.80 20.95 7.46
N ARG A 140 -8.56 22.13 6.88
CA ARG A 140 -9.41 22.70 5.82
C ARG A 140 -9.27 21.98 4.48
N PHE A 141 -8.17 21.23 4.29
CA PHE A 141 -7.95 20.49 3.07
C PHE A 141 -8.55 19.08 3.23
N PRO A 142 -9.49 18.70 2.36
CA PRO A 142 -10.04 17.35 2.39
C PRO A 142 -8.94 16.33 2.09
N HIS A 143 -9.12 15.12 2.60
CA HIS A 143 -8.30 13.98 2.21
C HIS A 143 -8.49 13.69 0.72
N LEU A 144 -7.40 13.32 0.04
CA LEU A 144 -7.40 13.00 -1.39
C LEU A 144 -7.35 11.48 -1.55
N ASP A 145 -8.50 10.87 -1.82
CA ASP A 145 -8.66 9.41 -1.92
C ASP A 145 -8.01 8.85 -3.19
N GLY A 146 -7.80 9.69 -4.21
CA GLY A 146 -7.16 9.32 -5.47
C GLY A 146 -5.77 8.68 -5.30
N TYR A 147 -5.01 9.05 -4.26
CA TYR A 147 -3.72 8.43 -3.94
C TYR A 147 -3.81 6.97 -3.48
N PHE A 148 -4.99 6.55 -3.03
CA PHE A 148 -5.23 5.24 -2.42
C PHE A 148 -5.98 4.28 -3.37
N HIS A 149 -6.28 4.73 -4.59
CA HIS A 149 -6.86 3.89 -5.62
C HIS A 149 -5.83 2.93 -6.22
N GLY A 150 -6.21 1.65 -6.34
CA GLY A 150 -5.33 0.59 -6.81
C GLY A 150 -5.26 0.41 -8.33
N LEU A 151 -4.50 -0.57 -8.78
CA LEU A 151 -4.22 -0.83 -10.20
C LEU A 151 -5.46 -1.03 -11.08
N ARG A 152 -6.58 -1.45 -10.50
CA ARG A 152 -7.83 -1.71 -11.23
C ARG A 152 -8.58 -0.44 -11.64
N THR A 153 -8.17 0.73 -11.17
CA THR A 153 -8.79 2.02 -11.52
C THR A 153 -7.93 2.81 -12.51
N ILE A 154 -6.85 2.21 -13.04
CA ILE A 154 -5.95 2.90 -13.97
C ILE A 154 -6.70 3.29 -15.24
N VAL A 155 -6.56 4.56 -15.61
CA VAL A 155 -7.05 5.15 -16.86
C VAL A 155 -5.90 5.82 -17.60
N SER A 156 -6.06 6.06 -18.90
CA SER A 156 -5.11 6.89 -19.65
C SER A 156 -5.15 8.35 -19.15
N LYS A 157 -4.04 9.07 -19.27
CA LYS A 157 -3.96 10.47 -18.83
C LYS A 157 -5.03 11.38 -19.46
N ALA A 158 -5.41 11.10 -20.71
CA ALA A 158 -6.46 11.85 -21.41
C ALA A 158 -7.87 11.64 -20.82
N ASN A 159 -8.10 10.51 -20.14
CA ASN A 159 -9.39 10.17 -19.52
C ASN A 159 -9.39 10.40 -18.00
N LEU A 160 -8.28 10.87 -17.43
CA LEU A 160 -8.17 11.17 -16.01
C LEU A 160 -9.08 12.34 -15.66
N VAL A 161 -9.95 12.13 -14.68
CA VAL A 161 -10.62 13.24 -13.97
C VAL A 161 -9.92 13.39 -12.62
N PRO A 162 -9.07 14.41 -12.41
CA PRO A 162 -8.31 14.56 -11.18
C PRO A 162 -9.20 15.00 -10.02
N GLU A 163 -8.94 14.49 -8.82
CA GLU A 163 -9.60 14.94 -7.58
C GLU A 163 -9.18 16.35 -7.17
N TYR A 164 -7.95 16.72 -7.51
CA TYR A 164 -7.44 18.05 -7.34
C TYR A 164 -6.47 18.39 -8.49
N PRO A 165 -6.51 19.60 -9.06
CA PRO A 165 -7.53 20.62 -8.86
C PRO A 165 -8.81 20.25 -9.62
N ASN A 166 -9.96 20.29 -8.94
CA ASN A 166 -11.27 20.10 -9.55
C ASN A 166 -12.19 21.26 -9.14
N ILE A 167 -12.76 21.95 -10.12
CA ILE A 167 -13.65 23.10 -9.90
C ILE A 167 -15.13 22.71 -9.89
N THR A 168 -15.46 21.52 -10.39
CA THR A 168 -16.83 21.03 -10.55
C THR A 168 -17.26 20.25 -9.32
N ASP A 169 -16.44 19.28 -8.92
CA ASP A 169 -16.71 18.36 -7.82
C ASP A 169 -15.71 18.61 -6.68
N LYS A 170 -16.20 18.58 -5.44
CA LYS A 170 -15.34 18.66 -4.26
C LYS A 170 -14.80 17.27 -3.92
N ALA A 171 -13.54 17.22 -3.51
CA ALA A 171 -12.96 16.03 -2.90
C ALA A 171 -13.61 15.73 -1.52
N PRO A 172 -13.74 14.46 -1.12
CA PRO A 172 -13.33 13.27 -1.88
C PRO A 172 -14.32 12.92 -3.00
N MET A 173 -13.79 12.49 -4.15
CA MET A 173 -14.63 12.01 -5.24
C MET A 173 -15.18 10.60 -4.97
N PRO A 174 -16.35 10.24 -5.53
CA PRO A 174 -16.89 8.88 -5.38
C PRO A 174 -15.90 7.84 -5.92
N SER A 175 -15.90 6.63 -5.34
CA SER A 175 -15.00 5.57 -5.79
C SER A 175 -15.19 5.28 -7.29
N PRO A 176 -14.10 5.23 -8.07
CA PRO A 176 -14.21 5.05 -9.51
C PRO A 176 -14.58 3.61 -9.84
N THR A 177 -15.20 3.42 -11.01
CA THR A 177 -15.48 2.08 -11.54
C THR A 177 -14.17 1.30 -11.69
N MET A 178 -14.13 0.11 -11.08
CA MET A 178 -12.97 -0.78 -11.16
C MET A 178 -13.06 -1.66 -12.40
N SER A 179 -11.95 -1.78 -13.13
CA SER A 179 -11.78 -2.77 -14.18
C SER A 179 -11.84 -4.19 -13.63
N ASP A 180 -12.44 -5.11 -14.39
CA ASP A 180 -12.41 -6.55 -14.08
C ASP A 180 -11.01 -7.15 -14.22
N HIS A 181 -10.15 -6.53 -15.02
CA HIS A 181 -8.78 -6.99 -15.27
C HIS A 181 -7.76 -6.06 -14.61
N VAL A 182 -6.72 -6.67 -14.01
CA VAL A 182 -5.53 -5.95 -13.56
C VAL A 182 -4.67 -5.65 -14.78
N PRO A 183 -4.31 -4.38 -15.05
CA PRO A 183 -3.43 -4.03 -16.15
C PRO A 183 -2.09 -4.76 -16.06
N LYS A 184 -1.46 -5.06 -17.19
CA LYS A 184 -0.13 -5.66 -17.23
C LYS A 184 0.93 -4.54 -17.24
N PRO A 185 1.97 -4.60 -16.38
CA PRO A 185 3.02 -3.60 -16.41
C PRO A 185 3.90 -3.78 -17.66
N GLN A 186 4.51 -2.69 -18.11
CA GLN A 186 5.43 -2.63 -19.23
C GLN A 186 6.81 -2.20 -18.76
N LYS A 187 7.83 -2.66 -19.50
CA LYS A 187 9.21 -2.26 -19.25
C LYS A 187 9.35 -0.74 -19.38
N TYR A 188 9.89 -0.13 -18.34
CA TYR A 188 10.12 1.30 -18.24
C TYR A 188 11.61 1.61 -18.40
N ILE A 189 11.92 2.43 -19.41
CA ILE A 189 13.29 2.83 -19.75
C ILE A 189 13.35 4.35 -19.72
N PRO A 190 13.86 4.96 -18.62
CA PRO A 190 14.01 6.41 -18.51
C PRO A 190 15.28 6.94 -19.18
N TYR A 191 16.11 6.07 -19.76
CA TYR A 191 17.42 6.43 -20.29
C TYR A 191 17.38 6.53 -21.81
N ASP A 192 18.07 7.53 -22.35
CA ASP A 192 18.39 7.60 -23.77
C ASP A 192 19.60 6.71 -24.07
N HIS A 193 19.33 5.43 -24.31
CA HIS A 193 20.37 4.49 -24.73
C HIS A 193 20.70 4.75 -26.21
N GLY A 194 21.66 5.64 -26.45
CA GLY A 194 22.39 5.60 -27.72
C GLY A 194 22.92 4.19 -27.95
N SER A 195 22.99 3.73 -29.20
CA SER A 195 23.36 2.36 -29.59
C SER A 195 24.75 1.88 -29.12
N ASP A 196 25.53 2.76 -28.51
CA ASP A 196 26.91 2.56 -28.07
C ASP A 196 27.06 2.23 -26.56
N VAL A 197 25.95 2.15 -25.81
CA VAL A 197 26.00 1.78 -24.38
C VAL A 197 26.06 0.27 -24.22
N LYS A 198 27.13 -0.24 -23.60
CA LYS A 198 27.28 -1.66 -23.28
C LYS A 198 26.52 -2.01 -22.01
N THR A 199 25.83 -3.15 -22.03
CA THR A 199 25.10 -3.70 -20.88
C THR A 199 26.03 -3.93 -19.69
N CYS A 200 25.56 -3.51 -18.51
CA CYS A 200 26.24 -3.71 -17.24
C CYS A 200 25.59 -4.85 -16.45
N TYR A 201 26.40 -5.52 -15.62
CA TYR A 201 26.03 -6.73 -14.91
C TYR A 201 26.28 -6.57 -13.41
N LEU A 202 25.54 -7.33 -12.61
CA LEU A 202 25.68 -7.38 -11.14
C LEU A 202 26.82 -8.30 -10.69
N ASP A 203 27.33 -9.14 -11.60
CA ASP A 203 28.37 -10.12 -11.33
C ASP A 203 29.53 -10.02 -12.34
N SER A 204 30.74 -10.34 -11.91
CA SER A 204 31.94 -10.30 -12.78
C SER A 204 31.91 -11.35 -13.90
N LYS A 205 31.10 -12.42 -13.76
CA LYS A 205 30.91 -13.42 -14.82
C LYS A 205 29.96 -12.94 -15.91
N LYS A 206 29.36 -11.75 -15.77
CA LYS A 206 28.43 -11.13 -16.73
C LYS A 206 27.22 -12.02 -17.02
N SER A 207 26.68 -12.68 -15.98
CA SER A 207 25.54 -13.57 -16.10
C SER A 207 24.23 -12.92 -15.66
N VAL A 208 24.28 -11.95 -14.76
CA VAL A 208 23.09 -11.27 -14.21
C VAL A 208 23.11 -9.81 -14.64
N PRO A 209 22.32 -9.41 -15.65
CA PRO A 209 22.26 -8.00 -16.06
C PRO A 209 21.61 -7.15 -14.97
N ALA A 210 21.91 -5.85 -14.97
CA ALA A 210 21.17 -4.90 -14.14
C ALA A 210 19.66 -4.96 -14.49
N PRO A 211 18.77 -5.07 -13.50
CA PRO A 211 17.36 -5.31 -13.74
C PRO A 211 16.68 -4.17 -14.49
N ASP A 212 15.64 -4.52 -15.25
CA ASP A 212 14.73 -3.55 -15.83
C ASP A 212 13.67 -3.11 -14.82
N LEU A 213 13.22 -1.86 -14.95
CA LEU A 213 12.10 -1.33 -14.18
C LEU A 213 10.81 -1.55 -14.96
N TYR A 214 9.68 -1.64 -14.25
CA TYR A 214 8.37 -1.81 -14.87
C TYR A 214 7.39 -0.74 -14.37
N ALA A 215 6.53 -0.25 -15.25
CA ALA A 215 5.50 0.74 -14.97
C ALA A 215 4.18 0.37 -15.63
N TYR A 216 3.08 0.86 -15.10
CA TYR A 216 1.77 0.74 -15.75
C TYR A 216 1.51 1.98 -16.61
N ASN A 217 0.93 1.76 -17.78
CA ASN A 217 0.49 2.86 -18.64
C ASN A 217 -0.84 3.41 -18.09
N GLY A 218 -0.86 4.69 -17.80
CA GLY A 218 -1.97 5.37 -17.14
C GLY A 218 -1.71 5.63 -15.66
N VAL A 219 -2.68 6.29 -15.04
CA VAL A 219 -2.68 6.62 -13.62
C VAL A 219 -4.04 6.24 -13.02
N PRO A 220 -4.12 5.95 -11.71
CA PRO A 220 -5.40 5.67 -11.05
C PRO A 220 -6.40 6.82 -11.30
N GLN A 221 -7.65 6.49 -11.59
CA GLN A 221 -8.71 7.49 -11.71
C GLN A 221 -8.80 8.30 -10.43
N HIS A 222 -9.03 9.61 -10.56
CA HIS A 222 -9.02 10.57 -9.46
C HIS A 222 -7.66 10.88 -8.86
N MET A 223 -6.56 10.31 -9.38
CA MET A 223 -5.20 10.73 -9.00
C MET A 223 -5.06 12.26 -9.12
N PRO A 224 -4.68 12.96 -8.04
CA PRO A 224 -4.50 14.40 -8.07
C PRO A 224 -3.38 14.82 -9.02
N ASP A 225 -3.62 15.90 -9.75
CA ASP A 225 -2.58 16.64 -10.46
C ASP A 225 -1.71 17.43 -9.45
N PRO A 226 -0.46 17.73 -9.81
CA PRO A 226 0.45 18.43 -8.91
C PRO A 226 -0.09 19.82 -8.56
N ALA A 227 -0.31 20.07 -7.27
CA ALA A 227 -0.75 21.37 -6.77
C ALA A 227 0.29 22.48 -7.03
N ILE A 228 1.57 22.12 -7.03
CA ILE A 228 2.69 23.02 -7.29
C ILE A 228 3.65 22.32 -8.24
N GLY A 229 4.12 23.06 -9.25
CA GLY A 229 5.06 22.56 -10.25
C GLY A 229 4.39 21.79 -11.38
N SER A 230 5.21 21.18 -12.23
CA SER A 230 4.73 20.41 -13.38
C SER A 230 5.72 19.31 -13.73
N TYR A 231 5.22 18.09 -13.92
CA TYR A 231 6.02 16.97 -14.40
C TYR A 231 6.67 17.29 -15.76
N LYS A 232 5.90 17.90 -16.67
CA LYS A 232 6.38 18.32 -18.00
C LYS A 232 7.57 19.26 -17.93
N LEU A 233 7.58 20.21 -16.99
CA LEU A 233 8.70 21.15 -16.82
C LEU A 233 9.98 20.45 -16.34
N LEU A 234 9.85 19.39 -15.56
CA LEU A 234 10.97 18.58 -15.08
C LEU A 234 11.37 17.47 -16.08
N GLY A 235 10.73 17.40 -17.25
CA GLY A 235 10.93 16.31 -18.21
C GLY A 235 10.48 14.94 -17.69
N LEU A 236 9.59 14.92 -16.70
CA LEU A 236 9.04 13.72 -16.10
C LEU A 236 7.72 13.33 -16.79
N ARG A 237 7.49 12.02 -16.88
CA ARG A 237 6.25 11.44 -17.37
C ARG A 237 5.18 11.49 -16.29
N ASP A 238 3.99 11.96 -16.66
CA ASP A 238 2.78 12.01 -15.83
C ASP A 238 1.67 11.06 -16.33
N ASP A 239 1.99 10.24 -17.32
CA ASP A 239 1.09 9.30 -18.00
C ASP A 239 1.30 7.84 -17.55
N ILE A 240 2.11 7.61 -16.52
CA ILE A 240 2.44 6.28 -15.99
C ILE A 240 2.37 6.26 -14.47
N CYS A 241 2.17 5.07 -13.91
CA CYS A 241 2.28 4.86 -12.48
C CYS A 241 3.13 3.63 -12.14
N PHE A 242 3.67 3.64 -10.93
CA PHE A 242 4.39 2.52 -10.35
C PHE A 242 3.61 2.00 -9.15
N ASP A 243 3.49 0.67 -9.05
CA ASP A 243 3.18 0.04 -7.77
C ASP A 243 4.50 -0.34 -7.08
N ARG A 244 4.44 -0.65 -5.78
CA ARG A 244 5.59 -1.09 -5.00
C ARG A 244 6.33 -2.26 -5.64
N PHE A 245 5.66 -3.23 -6.26
CA PHE A 245 6.34 -4.35 -6.92
C PHE A 245 6.96 -3.92 -8.25
N SER A 246 6.29 -3.07 -9.03
CA SER A 246 6.87 -2.59 -10.27
C SER A 246 8.07 -1.64 -10.02
N ARG A 247 8.08 -0.93 -8.89
CA ARG A 247 9.17 -0.06 -8.42
C ARG A 247 10.33 -0.80 -7.76
N TYR A 248 10.03 -1.70 -6.81
CA TYR A 248 11.02 -2.32 -5.90
C TYR A 248 11.12 -3.84 -6.03
N GLY A 249 10.20 -4.48 -6.74
CA GLY A 249 10.25 -5.92 -7.03
C GLY A 249 11.56 -6.36 -7.68
N PRO A 250 12.11 -5.63 -8.67
CA PRO A 250 13.39 -6.00 -9.24
C PRO A 250 14.55 -5.98 -8.24
N TYR A 251 14.43 -5.21 -7.14
CA TYR A 251 15.50 -4.99 -6.15
C TYR A 251 15.41 -5.85 -4.88
N GLY A 252 14.44 -6.76 -4.79
CA GLY A 252 14.33 -7.69 -3.66
C GLY A 252 13.02 -7.62 -2.88
N LEU A 253 12.05 -6.79 -3.28
CA LEU A 253 10.72 -6.79 -2.68
C LEU A 253 9.93 -8.00 -3.18
N GLY A 254 9.15 -8.65 -2.31
CA GLY A 254 8.21 -9.71 -2.70
C GLY A 254 8.78 -11.13 -2.77
N TYR A 255 10.02 -11.34 -2.33
CA TYR A 255 10.58 -12.69 -2.20
C TYR A 255 11.56 -12.81 -1.03
N SER A 256 11.79 -14.06 -0.63
CA SER A 256 12.51 -14.36 0.59
C SER A 256 14.01 -14.04 0.52
N ARG A 257 14.66 -13.83 1.66
CA ARG A 257 16.12 -13.69 1.73
C ARG A 257 16.85 -14.89 1.12
N ALA A 258 16.35 -16.11 1.33
CA ALA A 258 16.91 -17.32 0.73
C ALA A 258 16.87 -17.33 -0.81
N GLN A 259 15.96 -16.55 -1.41
CA GLN A 259 15.86 -16.34 -2.85
C GLN A 259 16.56 -15.06 -3.33
N GLY A 260 17.29 -14.35 -2.45
CA GLY A 260 17.97 -13.09 -2.78
C GLY A 260 17.24 -11.80 -2.38
N GLY A 261 16.02 -11.91 -1.86
CA GLY A 261 15.18 -10.78 -1.49
C GLY A 261 15.45 -10.29 -0.08
N LEU A 262 14.44 -9.68 0.55
CA LEU A 262 14.52 -9.12 1.90
C LEU A 262 13.39 -9.58 2.83
N ASP A 263 12.63 -10.62 2.45
CA ASP A 263 11.41 -11.08 3.14
C ASP A 263 10.35 -9.98 3.33
N THR A 264 10.48 -8.87 2.59
CA THR A 264 9.60 -7.69 2.71
C THR A 264 8.53 -7.73 1.63
N GLY A 265 7.28 -7.42 2.00
CA GLY A 265 6.16 -7.36 1.08
C GLY A 265 5.52 -8.72 0.74
N LEU A 266 5.91 -9.79 1.44
CA LEU A 266 5.39 -11.16 1.22
C LEU A 266 3.92 -11.33 1.64
N ASP A 267 3.47 -10.55 2.61
CA ASP A 267 2.13 -10.58 3.20
C ASP A 267 1.22 -9.47 2.66
N THR A 268 1.65 -8.82 1.58
CA THR A 268 0.91 -7.70 0.97
C THR A 268 0.20 -8.14 -0.31
N GLU A 269 -0.82 -7.38 -0.71
CA GLU A 269 -1.63 -7.62 -1.92
C GLU A 269 -0.75 -7.71 -3.19
N ALA A 270 -0.73 -8.82 -3.91
CA ALA A 270 0.31 -9.09 -4.91
C ALA A 270 -0.22 -9.21 -6.35
N SER A 271 -1.41 -8.71 -6.67
CA SER A 271 -2.06 -9.02 -7.95
C SER A 271 -1.22 -8.55 -9.14
N GLY A 272 -0.84 -9.50 -10.00
CA GLY A 272 -0.12 -9.22 -11.24
C GLY A 272 1.37 -8.93 -11.07
N ASN A 273 1.92 -9.06 -9.85
CA ASN A 273 3.33 -8.75 -9.59
C ASN A 273 4.29 -9.78 -10.22
N GLU A 274 3.82 -10.98 -10.52
CA GLU A 274 4.57 -12.04 -11.18
C GLU A 274 5.14 -11.60 -12.54
N HIS A 275 4.48 -10.64 -13.20
CA HIS A 275 4.95 -10.06 -14.46
C HIS A 275 6.28 -9.33 -14.32
N VAL A 276 6.60 -8.78 -13.15
CA VAL A 276 7.86 -8.05 -12.88
C VAL A 276 9.07 -8.99 -12.96
N TRP A 277 8.91 -10.25 -12.57
CA TRP A 277 9.99 -11.24 -12.57
C TRP A 277 9.87 -12.27 -13.70
N ALA A 278 8.88 -12.13 -14.59
CA ALA A 278 8.60 -13.13 -15.61
C ALA A 278 9.75 -13.31 -16.62
N GLU A 279 10.46 -12.22 -16.95
CA GLU A 279 11.53 -12.23 -17.95
C GLU A 279 12.91 -12.43 -17.30
N THR A 280 13.24 -11.62 -16.29
CA THR A 280 14.57 -11.59 -15.65
C THR A 280 14.71 -12.56 -14.49
N GLY A 281 13.60 -13.07 -13.96
CA GLY A 281 13.58 -13.86 -12.73
C GLY A 281 13.83 -13.04 -11.46
N LYS A 282 13.94 -13.74 -10.34
CA LYS A 282 14.31 -13.15 -9.04
C LYS A 282 15.83 -13.10 -8.95
N ILE A 283 16.37 -11.91 -8.67
CA ILE A 283 17.81 -11.69 -8.60
C ILE A 283 18.34 -12.03 -7.21
N ASN A 284 19.44 -12.79 -7.16
CA ASN A 284 20.13 -13.05 -5.91
C ASN A 284 21.07 -11.90 -5.55
N TYR A 285 20.67 -11.09 -4.56
CA TYR A 285 21.47 -9.95 -4.08
C TYR A 285 22.39 -10.24 -2.89
N ILE A 286 22.46 -11.48 -2.39
CA ILE A 286 23.23 -11.81 -1.18
C ILE A 286 24.72 -11.50 -1.37
N ASP A 287 25.28 -11.94 -2.49
CA ASP A 287 26.74 -11.88 -2.76
C ASP A 287 27.11 -10.83 -3.82
N VAL A 288 26.24 -9.84 -4.06
CA VAL A 288 26.52 -8.80 -5.06
C VAL A 288 27.55 -7.81 -4.52
N ASN A 289 28.72 -7.76 -5.16
CA ASN A 289 29.70 -6.71 -4.92
C ASN A 289 29.41 -5.47 -5.79
N TRP A 290 28.77 -4.47 -5.18
CA TRP A 290 28.41 -3.22 -5.85
C TRP A 290 29.60 -2.38 -6.30
N ALA A 291 30.76 -2.52 -5.68
CA ALA A 291 31.97 -1.80 -6.11
C ALA A 291 32.47 -2.38 -7.44
N ASP A 292 32.59 -3.70 -7.52
CA ASP A 292 33.05 -4.40 -8.72
C ASP A 292 32.05 -4.21 -9.88
N ALA A 293 30.75 -4.34 -9.62
CA ALA A 293 29.71 -4.15 -10.63
C ALA A 293 29.78 -2.74 -11.29
N GLN A 294 29.98 -1.70 -10.48
CA GLN A 294 30.11 -0.32 -10.98
C GLN A 294 31.42 -0.10 -11.75
N GLU A 295 32.53 -0.65 -11.25
CA GLU A 295 33.85 -0.52 -11.88
C GLU A 295 33.90 -1.26 -13.23
N ASP A 296 33.37 -2.47 -13.30
CA ASP A 296 33.29 -3.26 -14.53
C ASP A 296 32.35 -2.60 -15.56
N CYS A 297 31.23 -2.04 -15.10
CA CYS A 297 30.33 -1.24 -15.93
C CYS A 297 31.04 -0.02 -16.53
N TYR A 298 31.81 0.72 -15.72
CA TYR A 298 32.61 1.85 -16.19
C TYR A 298 33.67 1.41 -17.19
N LYS A 299 34.44 0.34 -16.92
CA LYS A 299 35.46 -0.15 -17.83
C LYS A 299 34.87 -0.54 -19.19
N ALA A 300 33.71 -1.19 -19.21
CA ALA A 300 33.02 -1.57 -20.43
C ALA A 300 32.60 -0.35 -21.28
N ASN A 301 32.20 0.74 -20.62
CA ASN A 301 31.68 1.97 -21.21
C ASN A 301 32.68 3.14 -21.22
N LYS A 302 33.96 2.88 -20.93
CA LYS A 302 34.99 3.90 -20.74
C LYS A 302 35.16 4.83 -21.95
N HIS A 303 34.88 4.33 -23.15
CA HIS A 303 34.97 5.06 -24.42
C HIS A 303 34.07 6.29 -24.46
N ARG A 304 32.95 6.30 -23.72
CA ARG A 304 31.96 7.38 -23.66
C ARG A 304 32.39 8.57 -22.79
N PHE A 305 33.37 8.37 -21.90
CA PHE A 305 33.69 9.33 -20.85
C PHE A 305 35.02 10.03 -21.07
N LYS A 306 35.05 11.32 -20.74
CA LYS A 306 36.29 12.11 -20.66
C LYS A 306 37.24 11.45 -19.67
N GLN A 307 38.52 11.41 -20.03
CA GLN A 307 39.54 10.77 -19.21
C GLN A 307 40.41 11.86 -18.58
N VAL A 308 40.91 11.59 -17.38
CA VAL A 308 41.91 12.44 -16.74
C VAL A 308 43.25 12.20 -17.43
N ASN A 309 43.90 13.26 -17.88
CA ASN A 309 45.27 13.18 -18.39
C ASN A 309 46.21 12.88 -17.20
N PRO A 310 47.02 11.80 -17.25
CA PRO A 310 47.89 11.42 -16.15
C PRO A 310 48.94 12.49 -15.80
N ASP A 311 49.38 13.30 -16.77
CA ASP A 311 50.44 14.28 -16.58
C ASP A 311 49.91 15.61 -16.03
N THR A 312 48.77 16.07 -16.54
CA THR A 312 48.19 17.38 -16.14
C THR A 312 47.14 17.27 -15.06
N GLN A 313 46.64 16.06 -14.77
CA GLN A 313 45.49 15.79 -13.89
C GLN A 313 44.19 16.50 -14.32
N GLU A 314 44.14 17.02 -15.54
CA GLU A 314 42.97 17.71 -16.09
C GLU A 314 42.11 16.76 -16.91
N LEU A 315 40.82 17.10 -17.02
CA LEU A 315 39.87 16.35 -17.82
C LEU A 315 40.10 16.62 -19.31
N SER A 316 40.21 15.57 -20.13
CA SER A 316 40.40 15.72 -21.58
C SER A 316 39.27 16.54 -22.23
N GLU A 317 39.60 17.59 -22.99
CA GLU A 317 38.64 18.45 -23.70
C GLU A 317 38.15 17.86 -25.03
N THR A 318 37.79 16.58 -25.05
CA THR A 318 37.14 16.00 -26.23
C THR A 318 35.65 16.38 -26.20
N SER A 319 35.17 17.14 -27.20
CA SER A 319 33.76 17.56 -27.33
C SER A 319 32.78 16.40 -27.34
N ASP A 320 33.22 15.26 -27.86
CA ASP A 320 32.36 14.11 -28.15
C ASP A 320 32.18 13.17 -26.94
N LYS A 321 32.88 13.44 -25.83
CA LYS A 321 32.85 12.61 -24.62
C LYS A 321 32.14 13.30 -23.47
N LYS A 322 31.42 12.53 -22.66
CA LYS A 322 30.64 13.03 -21.52
C LYS A 322 31.48 13.09 -20.24
N GLY A 323 31.17 14.07 -19.38
CA GLY A 323 31.63 14.07 -17.99
C GLY A 323 30.89 13.03 -17.16
N ARG A 324 31.43 12.67 -15.99
CA ARG A 324 30.80 11.74 -15.05
C ARG A 324 30.38 12.46 -13.78
N ILE A 325 29.34 11.96 -13.14
CA ILE A 325 28.84 12.47 -11.87
C ILE A 325 29.20 11.47 -10.76
N ALA A 326 29.57 11.98 -9.59
CA ALA A 326 29.75 11.17 -8.39
C ALA A 326 28.64 11.48 -7.39
N VAL A 327 27.97 10.44 -6.88
CA VAL A 327 27.01 10.55 -5.78
C VAL A 327 27.66 9.98 -4.53
N VAL A 328 27.91 10.86 -3.56
CA VAL A 328 28.51 10.48 -2.28
C VAL A 328 27.41 10.35 -1.24
N VAL A 329 27.22 9.14 -0.71
CA VAL A 329 26.19 8.89 0.30
C VAL A 329 26.84 8.74 1.68
N ARG A 330 26.70 9.77 2.50
CA ARG A 330 27.25 9.78 3.86
C ARG A 330 26.25 9.21 4.85
N THR A 331 26.68 8.23 5.64
CA THR A 331 25.91 7.69 6.76
C THR A 331 26.62 7.98 8.08
N TYR A 332 25.87 8.06 9.17
CA TYR A 332 26.43 8.26 10.50
C TYR A 332 26.79 6.92 11.16
N THR A 333 27.67 6.97 12.17
CA THR A 333 28.04 5.78 12.95
C THR A 333 26.83 5.17 13.64
N GLY A 334 26.54 3.90 13.36
CA GLY A 334 25.36 3.22 13.90
C GLY A 334 24.09 3.41 13.07
N PHE A 335 24.18 3.91 11.84
CA PHE A 335 23.07 3.95 10.90
C PHE A 335 22.42 2.56 10.77
N LYS A 336 21.11 2.48 11.03
CA LYS A 336 20.35 1.24 10.98
C LYS A 336 19.91 0.97 9.54
N TRP A 337 20.47 -0.08 8.95
CA TRP A 337 20.07 -0.59 7.65
C TRP A 337 18.75 -1.34 7.75
N THR A 338 17.65 -0.65 7.47
CA THR A 338 16.34 -1.27 7.29
C THR A 338 16.23 -1.90 5.91
N GLU A 339 15.29 -2.84 5.75
CA GLU A 339 15.02 -3.48 4.46
C GLU A 339 14.65 -2.46 3.38
N LEU A 340 13.85 -1.45 3.72
CA LEU A 340 13.51 -0.36 2.81
C LEU A 340 14.73 0.48 2.43
N ALA A 341 15.65 0.73 3.37
CA ALA A 341 16.90 1.41 3.03
C ALA A 341 17.70 0.57 2.02
N VAL A 342 17.88 -0.73 2.28
CA VAL A 342 18.59 -1.63 1.36
C VAL A 342 17.93 -1.64 -0.03
N LEU A 343 16.60 -1.75 -0.14
CA LEU A 343 15.88 -1.67 -1.42
C LEU A 343 16.16 -0.38 -2.18
N ASN A 344 16.10 0.76 -1.48
CA ASN A 344 16.35 2.06 -2.09
C ASN A 344 17.80 2.20 -2.57
N PHE A 345 18.79 1.75 -1.81
CA PHE A 345 20.19 1.80 -2.24
C PHE A 345 20.46 0.88 -3.43
N ARG A 346 19.89 -0.33 -3.45
CA ARG A 346 19.94 -1.23 -4.61
C ARG A 346 19.35 -0.55 -5.85
N ALA A 347 18.18 0.06 -5.72
CA ALA A 347 17.51 0.79 -6.80
C ALA A 347 18.39 1.95 -7.31
N LEU A 348 18.90 2.79 -6.40
CA LEU A 348 19.75 3.94 -6.74
C LEU A 348 21.00 3.52 -7.52
N ILE A 349 21.76 2.53 -7.03
CA ILE A 349 22.99 2.10 -7.69
C ILE A 349 22.68 1.43 -9.04
N SER A 350 21.69 0.54 -9.09
CA SER A 350 21.31 -0.12 -10.33
C SER A 350 20.82 0.87 -11.39
N GLU A 351 19.98 1.84 -11.02
CA GLU A 351 19.38 2.78 -11.98
C GLU A 351 20.35 3.87 -12.42
N LEU A 352 21.03 4.52 -11.48
CA LEU A 352 21.86 5.69 -11.79
C LEU A 352 23.26 5.31 -12.26
N SER A 353 23.81 4.17 -11.82
CA SER A 353 25.14 3.71 -12.24
C SER A 353 25.10 2.64 -13.31
N LEU A 354 24.43 1.51 -13.07
CA LEU A 354 24.54 0.36 -13.97
C LEU A 354 23.70 0.52 -15.23
N ARG A 355 22.42 0.90 -15.09
CA ARG A 355 21.50 1.05 -16.22
C ARG A 355 21.85 2.25 -17.10
N SER A 356 22.41 3.32 -16.54
CA SER A 356 22.95 4.46 -17.33
C SER A 356 24.25 4.13 -18.08
N GLY A 357 24.86 2.97 -17.82
CA GLY A 357 26.14 2.58 -18.42
C GLY A 357 27.35 3.28 -17.81
N GLY A 358 27.30 3.59 -16.52
CA GLY A 358 28.44 4.12 -15.75
C GLY A 358 28.53 5.65 -15.68
N ASP A 359 27.46 6.36 -16.10
CA ASP A 359 27.41 7.84 -16.10
C ASP A 359 27.58 8.40 -14.69
N THR A 360 27.06 7.68 -13.68
CA THR A 360 27.20 8.01 -12.26
C THR A 360 28.04 6.97 -11.53
N ARG A 361 28.91 7.42 -10.60
CA ARG A 361 29.62 6.56 -9.64
C ARG A 361 29.07 6.79 -8.23
N PHE A 362 28.71 5.72 -7.53
CA PHE A 362 28.39 5.77 -6.10
C PHE A 362 29.61 5.47 -5.25
N THR A 363 29.80 6.27 -4.20
CA THR A 363 30.82 6.06 -3.17
C THR A 363 30.18 6.32 -1.81
N SER A 364 30.37 5.41 -0.85
CA SER A 364 29.94 5.59 0.54
C SER A 364 31.07 6.08 1.42
#